data_AF-A0A960TAA6-F1
#
_entry.id   AF-A0A960TAA6-F1
#
_cell.length_a   1.000
_cell.length_b   1.000
_cell.length_c   1.000
_cell.angle_alpha   90.00
_cell.angle_beta   90.00
_cell.angle_gamma   90.00
#
_symmetry.space_group_name_H-M   'P 1'
#
loop_
_entity.id
_entity.type
_entity.pdbx_description
1 polymer ?
#
loop_
_entity_poly.entity_id
_entity_poly.type
_entity_poly.pdbx_seq_one_letter_code
_entity_poly.pdbx_strand_id
1 'polypeptide(L)'
;MVFSTDINVRLFLQRFLVLILLCTACKTAWPETRGPGSHVSFAKNTSGPSDPIYALPEAFQPESVRPAVLDYASKIAEGRMVMESAVGVGGSTPQQYIDFADMAELATEAELRRLLWHPSATVRVYAFWGLVRYKKVQDSLELLLQHSDDWAMLPYMSGCIVSGASVIELMAAEVHYSQKMDMGYLFELIVIRRAKEEALVAPPEPLQRESLRKKAATGDLDSLLALARMKDAQDTPFFQKHATDHMIKLFRVAAIYPQAELFAQIEELSERMLQDRYLDLSVRAYYFLAVAAYANEEARDILKAPISCLFFCSEKDVDPMAAHFAFSAAAAMNKDGYYDDLLLDYWKKERFVNSRSFQQLCGQPSDECEAMAKRALEEMVEPELKLAAGRYLSENQ
;
A
#
# COMPACT_ATOMS: atom_id res chain seq x y z
N MET A 1 -9.46 -17.31 -43.31
CA MET A 1 -8.61 -16.14 -42.99
C MET A 1 -9.52 -14.92 -42.99
N VAL A 2 -10.14 -14.63 -41.85
CA VAL A 2 -10.95 -13.43 -41.60
C VAL A 2 -10.71 -13.08 -40.13
N PHE A 3 -10.12 -11.92 -39.86
CA PHE A 3 -9.86 -11.40 -38.52
C PHE A 3 -11.12 -10.74 -37.96
N SER A 4 -11.46 -11.09 -36.73
CA SER A 4 -12.48 -10.45 -35.90
C SER A 4 -11.78 -9.41 -35.01
N THR A 5 -12.01 -8.13 -35.28
CA THR A 5 -11.61 -7.00 -34.42
C THR A 5 -12.72 -5.95 -34.49
N ASP A 6 -13.77 -6.04 -33.65
CA ASP A 6 -14.74 -4.94 -33.60
C ASP A 6 -15.57 -4.80 -32.31
N ILE A 7 -15.07 -5.27 -31.16
CA ILE A 7 -15.76 -5.10 -29.86
C ILE A 7 -15.05 -4.12 -28.92
N ASN A 8 -13.72 -4.02 -28.96
CA ASN A 8 -12.96 -3.16 -28.04
C ASN A 8 -13.00 -1.66 -28.37
N VAL A 9 -13.21 -1.28 -29.63
CA VAL A 9 -13.23 0.15 -30.04
C VAL A 9 -14.54 0.85 -29.61
N ARG A 10 -15.67 0.13 -29.60
CA ARG A 10 -16.97 0.69 -29.17
C ARG A 10 -17.03 0.96 -27.66
N LEU A 11 -16.44 0.10 -26.84
CA LEU A 11 -16.34 0.30 -25.39
C LEU A 11 -15.41 1.47 -25.03
N PHE A 12 -14.35 1.68 -25.81
CA PHE A 12 -13.45 2.83 -25.64
C PHE A 12 -14.13 4.16 -25.98
N LEU A 13 -14.86 4.22 -27.11
CA LEU A 13 -15.58 5.42 -27.54
C LEU A 13 -16.76 5.77 -26.62
N GLN A 14 -17.48 4.78 -26.08
CA GLN A 14 -18.55 5.04 -25.11
C GLN A 14 -18.02 5.60 -23.77
N ARG A 15 -16.86 5.12 -23.31
CA ARG A 15 -16.22 5.67 -22.09
C ARG A 15 -15.66 7.08 -22.30
N PHE A 16 -15.15 7.36 -23.51
CA PHE A 16 -14.61 8.69 -23.86
C PHE A 16 -15.72 9.76 -23.97
N LEU A 17 -16.90 9.42 -24.51
CA LEU A 17 -18.04 10.33 -24.61
C LEU A 17 -18.67 10.69 -23.26
N VAL A 18 -18.70 9.75 -22.30
CA VAL A 18 -19.18 10.01 -20.94
C VAL A 18 -18.23 10.94 -20.18
N LEU A 19 -16.91 10.81 -20.39
CA LEU A 19 -15.91 11.73 -19.81
C LEU A 19 -16.01 13.15 -20.37
N ILE A 20 -16.22 13.30 -21.70
CA ILE A 20 -16.37 14.63 -22.33
C ILE A 20 -17.60 15.36 -21.79
N LEU A 21 -18.72 14.66 -21.57
CA LEU A 21 -19.93 15.26 -21.04
C LEU A 21 -19.79 15.69 -19.57
N LEU A 22 -19.09 14.91 -18.74
CA LEU A 22 -18.81 15.27 -17.34
C LEU A 22 -17.87 16.50 -17.23
N CYS A 23 -16.89 16.63 -18.12
CA CYS A 23 -15.99 17.78 -18.11
C CYS A 23 -16.66 19.10 -18.52
N THR A 24 -17.73 19.08 -19.33
CA THR A 24 -18.45 20.31 -19.71
C THR A 24 -19.31 20.92 -18.60
N ALA A 25 -19.64 20.17 -17.56
CA ALA A 25 -20.48 20.63 -16.46
C ALA A 25 -19.71 21.34 -15.32
N CYS A 26 -18.37 21.23 -15.27
CA CYS A 26 -17.54 21.74 -14.16
C CYS A 26 -17.01 23.17 -14.42
N LYS A 27 -17.86 24.09 -14.88
CA LYS A 27 -17.45 25.42 -15.34
C LYS A 27 -17.54 26.55 -14.30
N THR A 28 -17.77 26.27 -13.02
CA THR A 28 -17.91 27.34 -12.03
C THR A 28 -17.12 27.10 -10.74
N ALA A 29 -16.16 28.01 -10.52
CA ALA A 29 -15.50 28.39 -9.28
C ALA A 29 -14.36 27.50 -8.75
N TRP A 30 -13.14 28.00 -8.90
CA TRP A 30 -11.98 27.70 -8.04
C TRP A 30 -11.63 28.96 -7.25
N PRO A 31 -11.65 28.93 -5.90
CA PRO A 31 -11.09 30.02 -5.11
C PRO A 31 -9.60 29.77 -4.85
N GLU A 32 -8.78 30.78 -5.15
CA GLU A 32 -7.39 30.88 -4.68
C GLU A 32 -7.37 31.03 -3.16
N THR A 33 -6.71 30.11 -2.45
CA THR A 33 -6.33 30.34 -1.05
C THR A 33 -4.81 30.26 -0.91
N ARG A 34 -4.21 31.43 -0.72
CA ARG A 34 -2.84 31.60 -0.20
C ARG A 34 -2.89 31.69 1.33
N GLY A 35 -1.98 31.00 2.00
CA GLY A 35 -1.64 31.19 3.41
C GLY A 35 -0.22 30.66 3.71
N PRO A 36 0.60 31.36 4.52
CA PRO A 36 2.03 31.07 4.66
C PRO A 36 2.31 29.93 5.65
N GLY A 37 3.36 29.17 5.36
CA GLY A 37 3.77 27.97 6.10
C GLY A 37 4.49 28.27 7.41
N SER A 38 4.34 27.34 8.36
CA SER A 38 5.16 27.22 9.57
C SER A 38 6.24 26.15 9.36
N HIS A 39 7.49 26.50 9.67
CA HIS A 39 8.62 25.58 9.72
C HIS A 39 8.53 24.68 10.96
N VAL A 40 8.63 23.37 10.76
CA VAL A 40 8.82 22.38 11.84
C VAL A 40 10.25 21.84 11.73
N SER A 41 11.02 21.96 12.81
CA SER A 41 12.36 21.40 12.95
C SER A 41 12.29 19.96 13.45
N PHE A 42 12.99 19.04 12.78
CA PHE A 42 13.14 17.66 13.21
C PHE A 42 14.36 17.51 14.15
N ALA A 43 14.14 16.95 15.33
CA ALA A 43 15.18 16.59 16.29
C ALA A 43 15.78 15.21 15.95
N LYS A 44 17.11 15.10 16.07
CA LYS A 44 17.87 13.86 15.87
C LYS A 44 17.65 12.88 17.02
N ASN A 45 17.43 11.61 16.71
CA ASN A 45 17.42 10.52 17.70
C ASN A 45 18.54 9.52 17.36
N THR A 46 19.32 9.11 18.38
CA THR A 46 20.54 8.32 18.24
C THR A 46 20.41 6.89 18.77
N SER A 47 20.79 5.94 17.89
CA SER A 47 21.48 4.66 18.11
C SER A 47 20.94 3.60 19.09
N GLY A 48 20.52 2.46 18.51
CA GLY A 48 20.72 1.09 19.02
C GLY A 48 21.40 0.24 17.93
N PRO A 49 21.99 -0.93 18.25
CA PRO A 49 22.85 -1.68 17.33
C PRO A 49 22.00 -2.38 16.26
N SER A 50 22.27 -2.12 14.99
CA SER A 50 21.62 -2.79 13.87
C SER A 50 22.47 -3.95 13.33
N ASP A 51 21.79 -5.08 13.12
CA ASP A 51 22.25 -6.15 12.25
C ASP A 51 22.64 -5.60 10.86
N PRO A 52 23.60 -6.22 10.16
CA PRO A 52 24.17 -5.70 8.91
C PRO A 52 23.21 -5.64 7.71
N ILE A 53 21.94 -6.00 7.89
CA ILE A 53 20.88 -5.91 6.87
C ILE A 53 20.05 -4.61 7.03
N TYR A 54 20.21 -3.88 8.14
CA TYR A 54 19.38 -2.72 8.49
C TYR A 54 20.24 -1.49 8.77
N ALA A 55 20.90 -0.96 7.75
CA ALA A 55 21.38 0.41 7.82
C ALA A 55 20.16 1.33 7.92
N LEU A 56 20.12 2.20 8.94
CA LEU A 56 19.14 3.29 9.01
C LEU A 56 19.13 4.03 7.66
N PRO A 57 17.95 4.46 7.15
CA PRO A 57 17.86 5.12 5.86
C PRO A 57 18.87 6.26 5.83
N GLU A 58 19.73 6.22 4.82
CA GLU A 58 20.85 7.14 4.73
C GLU A 58 20.29 8.57 4.63
N ALA A 59 20.63 9.43 5.59
CA ALA A 59 20.16 10.81 5.56
C ALA A 59 20.53 11.45 4.21
N PHE A 60 19.63 12.25 3.62
CA PHE A 60 19.92 12.95 2.37
C PHE A 60 21.22 13.76 2.47
N GLN A 61 22.11 13.55 1.50
CA GLN A 61 23.41 14.22 1.39
C GLN A 61 23.42 15.05 0.10
N PRO A 62 23.01 16.32 0.15
CA PRO A 62 22.93 17.17 -1.06
C PRO A 62 24.27 17.30 -1.79
N GLU A 63 25.40 17.22 -1.08
CA GLU A 63 26.75 17.28 -1.64
C GLU A 63 27.09 16.15 -2.62
N SER A 64 26.31 15.05 -2.59
CA SER A 64 26.45 13.92 -3.52
C SER A 64 25.62 14.09 -4.80
N VAL A 65 24.90 15.21 -4.94
CA VAL A 65 24.07 15.53 -6.10
C VAL A 65 24.59 16.81 -6.76
N ARG A 66 24.76 16.81 -8.08
CA ARG A 66 25.26 18.00 -8.79
C ARG A 66 24.32 19.20 -8.58
N PRO A 67 24.85 20.43 -8.47
CA PRO A 67 24.03 21.64 -8.26
C PRO A 67 22.90 21.83 -9.28
N ALA A 68 23.12 21.49 -10.56
CA ALA A 68 22.09 21.60 -11.60
C ALA A 68 20.90 20.66 -11.36
N VAL A 69 21.13 19.46 -10.82
CA VAL A 69 20.06 18.52 -10.46
C VAL A 69 19.33 19.01 -9.20
N LEU A 70 20.06 19.55 -8.22
CA LEU A 70 19.46 20.15 -7.03
C LEU A 70 18.58 21.38 -7.34
N ASP A 71 18.92 22.16 -8.37
CA ASP A 71 18.09 23.29 -8.83
C ASP A 71 16.71 22.80 -9.28
N TYR A 72 16.65 21.75 -10.10
CA TYR A 72 15.39 21.12 -10.48
C TYR A 72 14.65 20.49 -9.29
N ALA A 73 15.36 19.77 -8.42
CA ALA A 73 14.76 19.19 -7.21
C ALA A 73 14.13 20.27 -6.32
N SER A 74 14.72 21.47 -6.26
CA SER A 74 14.19 22.62 -5.53
C SER A 74 12.89 23.13 -6.18
N LYS A 75 12.86 23.33 -7.50
CA LYS A 75 11.64 23.71 -8.25
C LYS A 75 10.50 22.71 -8.04
N ILE A 76 10.82 21.42 -8.16
CA ILE A 76 9.87 20.34 -7.92
C ILE A 76 9.34 20.38 -6.48
N ALA A 77 10.21 20.60 -5.49
CA ALA A 77 9.82 20.70 -4.09
C ALA A 77 8.92 21.90 -3.81
N GLU A 78 9.10 23.02 -4.52
CA GLU A 78 8.25 24.22 -4.41
C GLU A 78 6.83 23.97 -4.93
N GLY A 79 6.67 23.18 -5.99
CA GLY A 79 5.35 22.85 -6.55
C GLY A 79 4.48 21.98 -5.64
N ARG A 80 5.08 21.20 -4.73
CA ARG A 80 4.41 20.38 -3.69
C ARG A 80 3.29 19.44 -4.17
N MET A 81 3.25 19.12 -5.46
CA MET A 81 2.26 18.25 -6.08
C MET A 81 2.94 17.36 -7.11
N VAL A 82 2.52 16.11 -7.18
CA VAL A 82 2.90 15.22 -8.29
C VAL A 82 1.83 15.34 -9.37
N MET A 83 2.25 15.60 -10.61
CA MET A 83 1.37 15.78 -11.76
C MET A 83 1.84 14.87 -12.90
N GLU A 84 0.91 14.30 -13.65
CA GLU A 84 1.25 13.54 -14.86
C GLU A 84 1.56 14.44 -16.06
N SER A 85 1.95 13.82 -17.19
CA SER A 85 2.39 14.52 -18.41
C SER A 85 1.30 15.33 -19.11
N ALA A 86 0.02 15.06 -18.80
CA ALA A 86 -1.13 15.74 -19.38
C ALA A 86 -2.19 15.88 -18.29
N VAL A 87 -2.40 17.10 -17.80
CA VAL A 87 -3.38 17.41 -16.74
C VAL A 87 -4.30 18.57 -17.12
N GLY A 88 -5.44 18.65 -16.45
CA GLY A 88 -6.43 19.71 -16.63
C GLY A 88 -7.25 19.60 -17.92
N VAL A 89 -8.10 20.60 -18.15
CA VAL A 89 -8.99 20.64 -19.31
C VAL A 89 -8.16 20.77 -20.59
N GLY A 90 -8.21 19.75 -21.45
CA GLY A 90 -7.45 19.70 -22.70
C GLY A 90 -6.07 19.04 -22.58
N GLY A 91 -5.67 18.58 -21.38
CA GLY A 91 -4.46 17.77 -21.19
C GLY A 91 -3.15 18.51 -21.47
N SER A 92 -2.95 19.69 -20.89
CA SER A 92 -1.69 20.41 -21.04
C SER A 92 -0.59 19.80 -20.17
N THR A 93 0.65 19.81 -20.66
CA THR A 93 1.81 19.39 -19.86
C THR A 93 2.15 20.48 -18.85
N PRO A 94 2.05 20.19 -17.54
CA PRO A 94 2.29 21.18 -16.50
C PRO A 94 3.80 21.42 -16.33
N GLN A 95 4.18 22.63 -15.91
CA GLN A 95 5.59 22.98 -15.63
C GLN A 95 6.23 21.99 -14.63
N GLN A 96 5.46 21.55 -13.63
CA GLN A 96 5.90 20.55 -12.65
C GLN A 96 6.39 19.25 -13.30
N TYR A 97 5.72 18.78 -14.36
CA TYR A 97 6.13 17.57 -15.08
C TYR A 97 7.34 17.84 -15.98
N ILE A 98 7.42 19.03 -16.59
CA ILE A 98 8.58 19.45 -17.39
C ILE A 98 9.84 19.46 -16.51
N ASP A 99 9.76 20.10 -15.33
CA ASP A 99 10.88 20.15 -14.39
C ASP A 99 11.31 18.74 -13.94
N PHE A 100 10.36 17.84 -13.73
CA PHE A 100 10.65 16.41 -13.48
C PHE A 100 11.37 15.75 -14.67
N ALA A 101 10.85 15.89 -15.88
CA ALA A 101 11.40 15.23 -17.06
C ALA A 101 12.83 15.69 -17.32
N ASP A 102 13.07 17.01 -17.26
CA ASP A 102 14.39 17.60 -17.39
C ASP A 102 15.36 17.10 -16.31
N MET A 103 14.91 17.03 -15.04
CA MET A 103 15.71 16.49 -13.93
C MET A 103 16.07 15.02 -14.18
N ALA A 104 15.10 14.20 -14.58
CA ALA A 104 15.27 12.76 -14.78
C ALA A 104 16.19 12.44 -15.96
N GLU A 105 16.17 13.27 -17.01
CA GLU A 105 17.11 13.16 -18.13
C GLU A 105 18.52 13.58 -17.71
N LEU A 106 18.66 14.73 -17.04
CA LEU A 106 19.95 15.31 -16.63
C LEU A 106 20.68 14.49 -15.54
N ALA A 107 19.94 13.97 -14.55
CA ALA A 107 20.50 13.28 -13.41
C ALA A 107 21.08 11.92 -13.80
N THR A 108 22.16 11.51 -13.13
CA THR A 108 22.64 10.12 -13.16
C THR A 108 21.74 9.22 -12.31
N GLU A 109 21.84 7.91 -12.51
CA GLU A 109 21.11 6.95 -11.66
C GLU A 109 21.47 7.11 -10.18
N ALA A 110 22.76 7.28 -9.85
CA ALA A 110 23.22 7.47 -8.48
C ALA A 110 22.63 8.73 -7.83
N GLU A 111 22.51 9.83 -8.58
CA GLU A 111 21.89 11.06 -8.09
C GLU A 111 20.39 10.89 -7.84
N LEU A 112 19.66 10.21 -8.73
CA LEU A 112 18.24 9.91 -8.52
C LEU A 112 18.04 9.00 -7.31
N ARG A 113 18.88 7.98 -7.13
CA ARG A 113 18.89 7.14 -5.91
C ARG A 113 19.15 7.95 -4.65
N ARG A 114 19.99 9.00 -4.71
CA ARG A 114 20.16 9.91 -3.57
C ARG A 114 18.91 10.74 -3.30
N LEU A 115 18.25 11.23 -4.35
CA LEU A 115 17.03 12.04 -4.24
C LEU A 115 15.84 11.26 -3.69
N LEU A 116 15.89 9.93 -3.71
CA LEU A 116 14.94 9.10 -2.97
C LEU A 116 14.90 9.43 -1.48
N TRP A 117 15.97 9.93 -0.86
CA TRP A 117 15.95 10.33 0.56
C TRP A 117 15.68 11.81 0.80
N HIS A 118 15.33 12.56 -0.24
CA HIS A 118 15.10 13.99 -0.16
C HIS A 118 13.94 14.35 0.80
N PRO A 119 14.03 15.42 1.62
CA PRO A 119 12.97 15.82 2.55
C PRO A 119 11.60 16.07 1.90
N SER A 120 11.56 16.53 0.65
CA SER A 120 10.31 16.72 -0.10
C SER A 120 9.79 15.40 -0.68
N ALA A 121 8.57 15.02 -0.28
CA ALA A 121 7.85 13.84 -0.77
C ALA A 121 7.67 13.85 -2.30
N THR A 122 7.35 15.01 -2.88
CA THR A 122 7.22 15.18 -4.33
C THR A 122 8.52 14.87 -5.08
N VAL A 123 9.68 15.26 -4.52
CA VAL A 123 11.00 14.94 -5.10
C VAL A 123 11.26 13.45 -5.04
N ARG A 124 10.94 12.79 -3.92
CA ARG A 124 11.13 11.33 -3.78
C ARG A 124 10.33 10.54 -4.82
N VAL A 125 9.05 10.90 -5.02
CA VAL A 125 8.22 10.27 -6.06
C VAL A 125 8.81 10.46 -7.45
N TYR A 126 9.15 11.69 -7.83
CA TYR A 126 9.72 11.94 -9.15
C TYR A 126 11.10 11.35 -9.35
N ALA A 127 11.92 11.25 -8.30
CA ALA A 127 13.19 10.55 -8.36
C ALA A 127 12.97 9.05 -8.65
N PHE A 128 12.01 8.42 -7.98
CA PHE A 128 11.63 7.03 -8.24
C PHE A 128 11.10 6.85 -9.67
N TRP A 129 10.20 7.73 -10.13
CA TRP A 129 9.74 7.71 -11.52
C TRP A 129 10.88 7.91 -12.52
N GLY A 130 11.86 8.75 -12.21
CA GLY A 130 13.08 8.92 -13.01
C GLY A 130 13.88 7.62 -13.13
N LEU A 131 14.07 6.91 -12.01
CA LEU A 131 14.75 5.62 -11.99
C LEU A 131 14.02 4.57 -12.86
N VAL A 132 12.70 4.48 -12.74
CA VAL A 132 11.91 3.48 -13.46
C VAL A 132 11.74 3.85 -14.94
N ARG A 133 11.31 5.08 -15.26
CA ARG A 133 10.95 5.48 -16.62
C ARG A 133 12.15 5.83 -17.49
N TYR A 134 13.12 6.55 -16.94
CA TYR A 134 14.26 7.08 -17.70
C TYR A 134 15.49 6.18 -17.58
N LYS A 135 15.78 5.69 -16.37
CA LYS A 135 16.97 4.83 -16.15
C LYS A 135 16.69 3.34 -16.31
N LYS A 136 15.40 2.93 -16.28
CA LYS A 136 14.96 1.55 -16.46
C LYS A 136 15.67 0.58 -15.52
N VAL A 137 15.86 1.01 -14.27
CA VAL A 137 16.52 0.18 -13.25
C VAL A 137 15.74 -1.11 -13.04
N GLN A 138 16.45 -2.22 -12.88
CA GLN A 138 15.84 -3.55 -12.75
C GLN A 138 15.42 -3.86 -11.31
N ASP A 139 15.97 -3.14 -10.34
CA ASP A 139 15.73 -3.30 -8.90
C ASP A 139 14.62 -2.37 -8.37
N SER A 140 13.67 -1.93 -9.20
CA SER A 140 12.63 -1.00 -8.76
C SER A 140 11.69 -1.57 -7.70
N LEU A 141 11.45 -2.89 -7.69
CA LEU A 141 10.73 -3.56 -6.60
C LEU A 141 11.52 -3.49 -5.29
N GLU A 142 12.83 -3.70 -5.33
CA GLU A 142 13.65 -3.62 -4.12
C GLU A 142 13.71 -2.19 -3.58
N LEU A 143 13.83 -1.20 -4.46
CA LEU A 143 13.70 0.20 -4.08
C LEU A 143 12.33 0.51 -3.47
N LEU A 144 11.23 0.04 -4.07
CA LEU A 144 9.90 0.20 -3.51
C LEU A 144 9.83 -0.34 -2.07
N LEU A 145 10.39 -1.52 -1.86
CA LEU A 145 10.41 -2.18 -0.55
C LEU A 145 11.31 -1.47 0.47
N GLN A 146 12.40 -0.81 0.05
CA GLN A 146 13.20 0.04 0.94
C GLN A 146 12.43 1.30 1.39
N HIS A 147 11.39 1.68 0.66
CA HIS A 147 10.54 2.83 0.91
C HIS A 147 9.15 2.47 1.45
N SER A 148 8.91 1.23 1.87
CA SER A 148 7.58 0.75 2.31
C SER A 148 6.97 1.56 3.45
N ASP A 149 7.78 2.36 4.15
CA ASP A 149 7.37 3.26 5.24
C ASP A 149 7.10 4.71 4.82
N ASP A 150 7.25 5.05 3.55
CA ASP A 150 7.05 6.41 3.07
C ASP A 150 5.58 6.73 2.77
N TRP A 151 4.81 6.88 3.83
CA TRP A 151 3.37 7.21 3.77
C TRP A 151 3.11 8.72 3.75
N ALA A 152 4.10 9.53 3.35
CA ALA A 152 3.92 10.97 3.27
C ALA A 152 2.86 11.33 2.23
N MET A 153 1.75 11.91 2.68
CA MET A 153 0.65 12.33 1.80
C MET A 153 1.03 13.59 1.02
N LEU A 154 0.70 13.59 -0.27
CA LEU A 154 0.86 14.73 -1.14
C LEU A 154 -0.32 14.85 -2.12
N PRO A 155 -0.63 16.08 -2.58
CA PRO A 155 -1.54 16.27 -3.69
C PRO A 155 -1.00 15.59 -4.96
N TYR A 156 -1.88 14.85 -5.63
CA TYR A 156 -1.60 14.15 -6.88
C TYR A 156 -2.63 14.57 -7.93
N MET A 157 -2.18 14.79 -9.17
CA MET A 157 -3.04 15.12 -10.30
C MET A 157 -2.78 14.21 -11.49
N SER A 158 -3.80 13.46 -11.88
CA SER A 158 -3.83 12.61 -13.07
C SER A 158 -4.98 13.04 -13.97
N GLY A 159 -4.66 13.46 -15.20
CA GLY A 159 -5.65 14.06 -16.10
C GLY A 159 -6.39 15.22 -15.44
N CYS A 160 -7.72 15.11 -15.33
CA CYS A 160 -8.57 16.14 -14.72
C CYS A 160 -8.85 15.90 -13.23
N ILE A 161 -8.30 14.85 -12.62
CA ILE A 161 -8.61 14.44 -11.24
C ILE A 161 -7.47 14.89 -10.32
N VAL A 162 -7.82 15.60 -9.26
CA VAL A 162 -6.92 15.93 -8.15
C VAL A 162 -7.34 15.09 -6.95
N SER A 163 -6.39 14.36 -6.37
CA SER A 163 -6.57 13.55 -5.17
C SER A 163 -5.40 13.71 -4.21
N GLY A 164 -5.49 13.10 -3.03
CA GLY A 164 -4.32 12.80 -2.21
C GLY A 164 -3.78 11.42 -2.56
N ALA A 165 -2.47 11.24 -2.52
CA ALA A 165 -1.82 9.94 -2.56
C ALA A 165 -0.56 10.00 -1.69
N SER A 166 -0.16 8.86 -1.13
CA SER A 166 1.12 8.74 -0.43
C SER A 166 2.27 8.47 -1.41
N VAL A 167 3.51 8.74 -0.97
CA VAL A 167 4.71 8.45 -1.76
C VAL A 167 4.76 6.98 -2.16
N ILE A 168 4.55 6.07 -1.21
CA ILE A 168 4.63 4.63 -1.46
C ILE A 168 3.57 4.13 -2.46
N GLU A 169 2.35 4.68 -2.44
CA GLU A 169 1.31 4.33 -3.42
C GLU A 169 1.71 4.73 -4.85
N LEU A 170 2.28 5.92 -5.01
CA LEU A 170 2.74 6.43 -6.31
C LEU A 170 3.98 5.68 -6.84
N MET A 171 4.84 5.21 -5.94
CA MET A 171 5.95 4.31 -6.30
C MET A 171 5.43 2.92 -6.69
N ALA A 172 4.48 2.35 -5.94
CA ALA A 172 3.91 1.04 -6.22
C ALA A 172 3.19 1.02 -7.57
N ALA A 173 2.41 2.06 -7.89
CA ALA A 173 1.79 2.22 -9.20
C ALA A 173 2.82 2.18 -10.33
N GLU A 174 3.99 2.80 -10.15
CA GLU A 174 5.05 2.81 -11.15
C GLU A 174 5.69 1.43 -11.34
N VAL A 175 5.89 0.66 -10.27
CA VAL A 175 6.34 -0.74 -10.35
C VAL A 175 5.30 -1.61 -11.05
N HIS A 176 4.02 -1.45 -10.71
CA HIS A 176 2.92 -2.16 -11.37
C HIS A 176 2.92 -1.93 -12.88
N TYR A 177 2.98 -0.68 -13.33
CA TYR A 177 2.94 -0.41 -14.78
C TYR A 177 4.20 -0.87 -15.50
N SER A 178 5.39 -0.66 -14.91
CA SER A 178 6.66 -0.98 -15.56
C SER A 178 6.94 -2.49 -15.60
N GLN A 179 6.61 -3.21 -14.54
CA GLN A 179 6.89 -4.65 -14.40
C GLN A 179 5.66 -5.53 -14.60
N LYS A 180 4.47 -4.96 -14.78
CA LYS A 180 3.17 -5.67 -14.88
C LYS A 180 2.89 -6.56 -13.67
N MET A 181 3.37 -6.16 -12.48
CA MET A 181 3.09 -6.83 -11.22
C MET A 181 1.67 -6.51 -10.76
N ASP A 182 0.96 -7.43 -10.12
CA ASP A 182 -0.36 -7.13 -9.57
C ASP A 182 -0.30 -6.06 -8.46
N MET A 183 -1.20 -5.07 -8.48
CA MET A 183 -1.21 -4.00 -7.46
C MET A 183 -1.54 -4.54 -6.08
N GLY A 184 -2.47 -5.49 -6.00
CA GLY A 184 -2.81 -6.17 -4.75
C GLY A 184 -1.56 -6.78 -4.14
N TYR A 185 -0.84 -7.58 -4.92
CA TYR A 185 0.41 -8.20 -4.50
C TYR A 185 1.47 -7.19 -4.02
N LEU A 186 1.63 -6.05 -4.70
CA LEU A 186 2.57 -5.01 -4.25
C LEU A 186 2.17 -4.45 -2.88
N PHE A 187 0.90 -4.13 -2.65
CA PHE A 187 0.44 -3.66 -1.35
C PHE A 187 0.47 -4.76 -0.29
N GLU A 188 0.23 -6.02 -0.67
CA GLU A 188 0.47 -7.15 0.21
C GLU A 188 1.92 -7.10 0.72
N LEU A 189 2.89 -7.03 -0.19
CA LEU A 189 4.30 -6.97 0.17
C LEU A 189 4.61 -5.77 1.08
N ILE A 190 4.09 -4.59 0.77
CA ILE A 190 4.33 -3.36 1.55
C ILE A 190 3.72 -3.47 2.95
N VAL A 191 2.42 -3.79 3.05
CA VAL A 191 1.66 -3.70 4.30
C VAL A 191 1.91 -4.91 5.19
N ILE A 192 1.92 -6.14 4.64
CA ILE A 192 2.19 -7.33 5.45
C ILE A 192 3.61 -7.29 6.00
N ARG A 193 4.60 -6.92 5.17
CA ARG A 193 5.99 -6.82 5.63
C ARG A 193 6.09 -5.86 6.79
N ARG A 194 5.51 -4.67 6.65
CA ARG A 194 5.51 -3.66 7.71
C ARG A 194 4.80 -4.15 8.97
N ALA A 195 3.61 -4.75 8.84
CA ALA A 195 2.88 -5.29 9.99
C ALA A 195 3.69 -6.39 10.71
N LYS A 196 4.43 -7.22 9.97
CA LYS A 196 5.35 -8.20 10.54
C LYS A 196 6.52 -7.54 11.25
N GLU A 197 7.20 -6.59 10.62
CA GLU A 197 8.30 -5.84 11.22
C GLU A 197 7.84 -5.17 12.51
N GLU A 198 6.65 -4.55 12.50
CA GLU A 198 6.03 -3.97 13.68
C GLU A 198 5.73 -5.02 14.77
N ALA A 199 5.27 -6.21 14.42
CA ALA A 199 4.99 -7.26 15.38
C ALA A 199 6.26 -7.91 15.98
N LEU A 200 7.39 -7.84 15.28
CA LEU A 200 8.68 -8.41 15.70
C LEU A 200 9.49 -7.49 16.62
N VAL A 201 9.16 -6.20 16.70
CA VAL A 201 9.81 -5.29 17.66
C VAL A 201 9.55 -5.78 19.09
N ALA A 202 10.62 -5.96 19.87
CA ALA A 202 10.49 -6.37 21.26
C ALA A 202 9.61 -5.39 22.05
N PRO A 203 8.77 -5.88 22.97
CA PRO A 203 8.01 -5.00 23.85
C PRO A 203 8.98 -4.14 24.68
N PRO A 204 8.65 -2.85 24.91
CA PRO A 204 9.47 -1.98 25.74
C PRO A 204 9.48 -2.44 27.21
N GLU A 205 10.46 -1.97 27.97
CA GLU A 205 10.57 -2.25 29.40
C GLU A 205 9.35 -1.67 30.17
N PRO A 206 8.79 -2.39 31.17
CA PRO A 206 7.63 -1.92 31.93
C PRO A 206 7.77 -0.51 32.53
N LEU A 207 9.00 -0.12 32.91
CA LEU A 207 9.30 1.19 33.47
C LEU A 207 9.09 2.35 32.48
N GLN A 208 9.10 2.09 31.17
CA GLN A 208 8.90 3.10 30.13
C GLN A 208 7.43 3.41 29.89
N ARG A 209 6.50 2.59 30.40
CA ARG A 209 5.06 2.64 30.12
C ARG A 209 4.45 4.03 30.30
N GLU A 210 4.70 4.69 31.42
CA GLU A 210 4.11 6.00 31.70
C GLU A 210 4.62 7.09 30.75
N SER A 211 5.90 7.01 30.35
CA SER A 211 6.46 7.91 29.34
C SER A 211 5.82 7.67 27.98
N LEU A 212 5.64 6.40 27.60
CA LEU A 212 4.97 6.02 26.36
C LEU A 212 3.50 6.47 26.34
N ARG A 213 2.75 6.30 27.45
CA ARG A 213 1.36 6.80 27.55
C ARG A 213 1.28 8.30 27.36
N LYS A 214 2.20 9.07 27.93
CA LYS A 214 2.25 10.53 27.74
C LYS A 214 2.48 10.92 26.27
N LYS A 215 3.42 10.28 25.59
CA LYS A 215 3.69 10.52 24.16
C LYS A 215 2.54 10.05 23.26
N ALA A 216 2.01 8.85 23.50
CA ALA A 216 0.89 8.32 22.76
C ALA A 216 -0.37 9.21 22.90
N ALA A 217 -0.58 9.79 24.09
CA ALA A 217 -1.68 10.73 24.33
C ALA A 217 -1.55 12.04 23.52
N THR A 218 -0.35 12.39 23.05
CA THR A 218 -0.11 13.52 22.12
C THR A 218 -0.16 13.10 20.64
N GLY A 219 -0.63 11.88 20.35
CA GLY A 219 -0.78 11.36 18.99
C GLY A 219 0.45 10.64 18.43
N ASP A 220 1.50 10.41 19.23
CA ASP A 220 2.69 9.68 18.82
C ASP A 220 2.38 8.20 18.57
N LEU A 221 2.37 7.81 17.29
CA LEU A 221 1.98 6.45 16.88
C LEU A 221 2.98 5.40 17.35
N ASP A 222 4.28 5.68 17.32
CA ASP A 222 5.29 4.71 17.73
C ASP A 222 5.16 4.35 19.21
N SER A 223 4.89 5.34 20.07
CA SER A 223 4.59 5.09 21.49
C SER A 223 3.28 4.32 21.68
N LEU A 224 2.27 4.57 20.85
CA LEU A 224 0.99 3.86 20.89
C LEU A 224 1.18 2.36 20.54
N LEU A 225 1.94 2.05 19.49
CA LEU A 225 2.24 0.67 19.10
C LEU A 225 3.19 -0.01 20.09
N ALA A 226 4.14 0.71 20.67
CA ALA A 226 5.00 0.20 21.73
C ALA A 226 4.18 -0.24 22.95
N LEU A 227 3.16 0.54 23.35
CA LEU A 227 2.22 0.14 24.41
C LEU A 227 1.41 -1.11 24.01
N ALA A 228 0.91 -1.17 22.77
CA ALA A 228 0.13 -2.33 22.30
C ALA A 228 0.93 -3.64 22.39
N ARG A 229 2.25 -3.60 22.08
CA ARG A 229 3.15 -4.75 22.22
C ARG A 229 3.35 -5.22 23.65
N MET A 230 3.16 -4.36 24.65
CA MET A 230 3.19 -4.76 26.06
C MET A 230 2.00 -5.64 26.45
N LYS A 231 0.91 -5.63 25.66
CA LYS A 231 -0.28 -6.47 25.81
C LYS A 231 -0.92 -6.42 27.21
N ASP A 232 -0.95 -5.23 27.81
CA ASP A 232 -1.54 -5.06 29.13
C ASP A 232 -3.02 -4.66 29.04
N ALA A 233 -3.88 -5.48 29.65
CA ALA A 233 -5.33 -5.27 29.75
C ALA A 233 -5.73 -3.87 30.25
N GLN A 234 -4.92 -3.23 31.09
CA GLN A 234 -5.22 -1.91 31.63
C GLN A 234 -5.06 -0.78 30.60
N ASP A 235 -4.44 -1.05 29.44
CA ASP A 235 -4.32 -0.09 28.34
C ASP A 235 -5.52 -0.10 27.40
N THR A 236 -6.45 -1.05 27.50
CA THR A 236 -7.63 -1.11 26.60
C THR A 236 -8.44 0.20 26.61
N PRO A 237 -8.84 0.78 27.76
CA PRO A 237 -9.54 2.07 27.76
C PRO A 237 -8.71 3.23 27.20
N PHE A 238 -7.37 3.14 27.31
CA PHE A 238 -6.47 4.12 26.74
C PHE A 238 -6.48 4.05 25.20
N PHE A 239 -6.41 2.85 24.62
CA PHE A 239 -6.49 2.66 23.17
C PHE A 239 -7.83 3.09 22.59
N GLN A 240 -8.95 2.75 23.25
CA GLN A 240 -10.28 3.19 22.79
C GLN A 240 -10.39 4.72 22.69
N LYS A 241 -9.70 5.45 23.57
CA LYS A 241 -9.69 6.91 23.59
C LYS A 241 -8.71 7.54 22.60
N HIS A 242 -7.52 6.94 22.45
CA HIS A 242 -6.39 7.59 21.77
C HIS A 242 -6.00 6.97 20.42
N ALA A 243 -6.49 5.77 20.09
CA ALA A 243 -6.26 5.15 18.78
C ALA A 243 -7.37 5.49 17.76
N THR A 244 -8.49 6.05 18.21
CA THR A 244 -9.68 6.36 17.39
C THR A 244 -9.63 7.72 16.70
N ASP A 245 -8.64 8.56 17.00
CA ASP A 245 -8.44 9.84 16.34
C ASP A 245 -8.06 9.69 14.85
N HIS A 246 -7.58 8.51 14.46
CA HIS A 246 -7.26 8.17 13.09
C HIS A 246 -7.38 6.66 12.86
N MET A 247 -8.20 6.24 11.89
CA MET A 247 -8.54 4.82 11.62
C MET A 247 -7.30 3.90 11.55
N ILE A 248 -6.24 4.33 10.86
CA ILE A 248 -4.99 3.54 10.74
C ILE A 248 -4.35 3.21 12.11
N LYS A 249 -4.48 4.09 13.11
CA LYS A 249 -3.90 3.86 14.44
C LYS A 249 -4.69 2.79 15.17
N LEU A 250 -6.02 2.87 15.16
CA LEU A 250 -6.91 1.84 15.70
C LEU A 250 -6.59 0.48 15.09
N PHE A 251 -6.52 0.40 13.76
CA PHE A 251 -6.28 -0.85 13.06
C PHE A 251 -4.91 -1.45 13.37
N ARG A 252 -3.85 -0.63 13.37
CA ARG A 252 -2.49 -1.10 13.74
C ARG A 252 -2.40 -1.57 15.18
N VAL A 253 -3.02 -0.85 16.12
CA VAL A 253 -3.08 -1.28 17.53
C VAL A 253 -3.82 -2.61 17.65
N ALA A 254 -5.00 -2.74 17.05
CA ALA A 254 -5.80 -3.96 17.14
C ALA A 254 -5.13 -5.16 16.45
N ALA A 255 -4.38 -4.96 15.38
CA ALA A 255 -3.60 -6.02 14.75
C ALA A 255 -2.50 -6.59 15.67
N ILE A 256 -1.94 -5.76 16.56
CA ILE A 256 -0.90 -6.16 17.54
C ILE A 256 -1.53 -6.69 18.84
N TYR A 257 -2.64 -6.09 19.25
CA TYR A 257 -3.33 -6.29 20.52
C TYR A 257 -4.84 -6.49 20.30
N PRO A 258 -5.26 -7.66 19.81
CA PRO A 258 -6.65 -7.93 19.44
C PRO A 258 -7.52 -8.13 20.68
N GLN A 259 -8.10 -7.05 21.20
CA GLN A 259 -9.06 -7.07 22.32
C GLN A 259 -10.50 -6.88 21.85
N ALA A 260 -11.45 -7.58 22.46
CA ALA A 260 -12.85 -7.58 22.05
C ALA A 260 -13.45 -6.17 22.00
N GLU A 261 -13.08 -5.29 22.93
CA GLU A 261 -13.58 -3.92 23.01
C GLU A 261 -13.03 -3.01 21.90
N LEU A 262 -11.89 -3.37 21.31
CA LEU A 262 -11.37 -2.72 20.09
C LEU A 262 -12.04 -3.31 18.84
N PHE A 263 -12.40 -4.59 18.86
CA PHE A 263 -13.07 -5.24 17.73
C PHE A 263 -14.42 -4.60 17.43
N ALA A 264 -15.22 -4.33 18.47
CA ALA A 264 -16.51 -3.67 18.31
C ALA A 264 -16.39 -2.33 17.53
N GLN A 265 -15.34 -1.55 17.77
CA GLN A 265 -15.10 -0.29 17.05
C GLN A 265 -14.68 -0.51 15.60
N ILE A 266 -13.96 -1.60 15.33
CA ILE A 266 -13.56 -1.98 13.96
C ILE A 266 -14.76 -2.51 13.19
N GLU A 267 -15.60 -3.30 13.84
CA GLU A 267 -16.81 -3.86 13.27
C GLU A 267 -17.78 -2.77 12.80
N GLU A 268 -17.96 -1.71 13.60
CA GLU A 268 -18.75 -0.51 13.25
C GLU A 268 -18.27 0.18 11.97
N LEU A 269 -17.00 0.00 11.58
CA LEU A 269 -16.42 0.58 10.36
C LEU A 269 -16.57 -0.32 9.13
N SER A 270 -17.00 -1.58 9.30
CA SER A 270 -16.94 -2.61 8.25
C SER A 270 -17.70 -2.24 6.98
N GLU A 271 -18.92 -1.72 7.12
CA GLU A 271 -19.73 -1.31 5.97
C GLU A 271 -18.99 -0.26 5.13
N ARG A 272 -18.41 0.75 5.78
CA ARG A 272 -17.64 1.79 5.13
C ARG A 272 -16.40 1.21 4.44
N MET A 273 -15.67 0.31 5.09
CA MET A 273 -14.45 -0.28 4.54
C MET A 273 -14.72 -1.14 3.29
N LEU A 274 -15.89 -1.77 3.24
CA LEU A 274 -16.33 -2.60 2.12
C LEU A 274 -16.93 -1.78 0.96
N GLN A 275 -17.61 -0.67 1.25
CA GLN A 275 -18.35 0.11 0.24
C GLN A 275 -17.57 1.31 -0.33
N ASP A 276 -16.69 1.94 0.45
CA ASP A 276 -15.99 3.16 0.03
C ASP A 276 -14.78 2.85 -0.85
N ARG A 277 -14.96 2.92 -2.17
CA ARG A 277 -13.91 2.67 -3.18
C ARG A 277 -12.82 3.75 -3.23
N TYR A 278 -13.06 4.91 -2.63
CA TYR A 278 -12.10 6.01 -2.59
C TYR A 278 -11.31 6.02 -1.29
N LEU A 279 -11.52 5.03 -0.44
CA LEU A 279 -10.73 4.87 0.76
C LEU A 279 -9.28 4.58 0.39
N ASP A 280 -8.38 5.23 1.11
CA ASP A 280 -6.95 5.00 1.07
C ASP A 280 -6.62 3.50 1.19
N LEU A 281 -5.77 2.99 0.30
CA LEU A 281 -5.48 1.56 0.19
C LEU A 281 -4.76 1.05 1.44
N SER A 282 -3.95 1.89 2.09
CA SER A 282 -3.27 1.55 3.35
C SER A 282 -4.26 1.36 4.48
N VAL A 283 -5.25 2.25 4.58
CA VAL A 283 -6.30 2.18 5.62
C VAL A 283 -7.06 0.87 5.46
N ARG A 284 -7.42 0.50 4.23
CA ARG A 284 -8.14 -0.75 3.96
C ARG A 284 -7.28 -1.99 4.24
N ALA A 285 -6.02 -1.98 3.85
CA ALA A 285 -5.11 -3.11 4.11
C ALA A 285 -4.91 -3.32 5.63
N TYR A 286 -4.71 -2.24 6.39
CA TYR A 286 -4.61 -2.32 7.85
C TYR A 286 -5.92 -2.73 8.52
N TYR A 287 -7.07 -2.29 8.00
CA TYR A 287 -8.37 -2.73 8.48
C TYR A 287 -8.49 -4.26 8.41
N PHE A 288 -8.23 -4.88 7.26
CA PHE A 288 -8.34 -6.32 7.12
C PHE A 288 -7.30 -7.07 7.96
N LEU A 289 -6.08 -6.54 8.11
CA LEU A 289 -5.09 -7.11 9.03
C LEU A 289 -5.56 -7.05 10.49
N ALA A 290 -6.20 -5.96 10.89
CA ALA A 290 -6.76 -5.82 12.23
C ALA A 290 -7.87 -6.83 12.47
N VAL A 291 -8.81 -6.97 11.52
CA VAL A 291 -9.88 -7.98 11.57
C VAL A 291 -9.29 -9.39 11.67
N ALA A 292 -8.35 -9.74 10.79
CA ALA A 292 -7.75 -11.07 10.75
C ALA A 292 -6.94 -11.43 12.02
N ALA A 293 -6.47 -10.44 12.78
CA ALA A 293 -5.74 -10.69 14.03
C ALA A 293 -6.63 -11.28 15.14
N TYR A 294 -7.96 -11.18 15.05
CA TYR A 294 -8.89 -11.68 16.06
C TYR A 294 -9.14 -13.18 16.00
N ALA A 295 -9.01 -13.80 14.81
CA ALA A 295 -9.21 -15.25 14.63
C ALA A 295 -10.48 -15.79 15.33
N ASN A 296 -11.61 -15.11 15.14
CA ASN A 296 -12.95 -15.52 15.59
C ASN A 296 -13.93 -15.60 14.40
N GLU A 297 -15.16 -16.06 14.64
CA GLU A 297 -16.15 -16.26 13.57
C GLU A 297 -16.60 -14.93 12.96
N GLU A 298 -16.77 -13.90 13.78
CA GLU A 298 -17.16 -12.57 13.31
C GLU A 298 -16.11 -11.97 12.36
N ALA A 299 -14.83 -12.09 12.70
CA ALA A 299 -13.74 -11.68 11.82
C ALA A 299 -13.70 -12.50 10.54
N ARG A 300 -13.97 -13.81 10.62
CA ARG A 300 -14.05 -14.69 9.44
C ARG A 300 -15.19 -14.28 8.51
N ASP A 301 -16.35 -13.92 9.06
CA ASP A 301 -17.49 -13.42 8.28
C ASP A 301 -17.18 -12.10 7.56
N ILE A 302 -16.54 -11.15 8.27
CA ILE A 302 -16.09 -9.89 7.67
C ILE A 302 -15.08 -10.15 6.54
N LEU A 303 -14.10 -11.02 6.77
CA LEU A 303 -13.10 -11.40 5.76
C LEU A 303 -13.72 -12.17 4.58
N LYS A 304 -14.86 -12.84 4.77
CA LYS A 304 -15.57 -13.56 3.71
C LYS A 304 -16.50 -12.66 2.90
N ALA A 305 -16.91 -11.51 3.44
CA ALA A 305 -17.86 -10.61 2.80
C ALA A 305 -17.46 -10.17 1.37
N PRO A 306 -16.18 -9.80 1.09
CA PRO A 306 -15.78 -9.40 -0.26
C PRO A 306 -16.03 -10.44 -1.35
N ILE A 307 -15.98 -11.73 -1.01
CA ILE A 307 -16.20 -12.87 -1.93
C ILE A 307 -17.57 -13.54 -1.79
N SER A 308 -18.45 -12.95 -0.99
CA SER A 308 -19.82 -13.42 -0.82
C SER A 308 -20.81 -12.61 -1.65
N CYS A 309 -20.47 -11.38 -2.03
CA CYS A 309 -21.30 -10.52 -2.89
C CYS A 309 -21.39 -11.01 -4.35
N LEU A 310 -20.54 -11.94 -4.79
CA LEU A 310 -20.37 -12.31 -6.21
C LEU A 310 -21.61 -12.91 -6.90
N PHE A 311 -22.59 -13.42 -6.16
CA PHE A 311 -23.78 -14.07 -6.74
C PHE A 311 -25.04 -13.20 -6.74
N PHE A 312 -25.13 -12.16 -5.90
CA PHE A 312 -26.34 -11.33 -5.76
C PHE A 312 -26.09 -9.83 -5.96
N CYS A 313 -24.84 -9.39 -5.92
CA CYS A 313 -24.47 -8.03 -6.26
C CYS A 313 -24.24 -7.98 -7.77
N SER A 314 -24.55 -6.86 -8.42
CA SER A 314 -24.26 -6.76 -9.85
C SER A 314 -22.74 -6.95 -10.05
N GLU A 315 -22.29 -7.53 -11.17
CA GLU A 315 -20.84 -7.73 -11.47
C GLU A 315 -19.99 -6.45 -11.31
N LYS A 316 -20.63 -5.29 -11.15
CA LYS A 316 -19.99 -3.99 -10.91
C LYS A 316 -19.69 -3.69 -9.45
N ASP A 317 -20.15 -4.48 -8.48
CA ASP A 317 -20.19 -4.11 -7.06
C ASP A 317 -19.05 -4.69 -6.21
N VAL A 318 -18.42 -5.78 -6.63
CA VAL A 318 -17.28 -6.37 -5.90
C VAL A 318 -16.04 -5.51 -6.11
N ASP A 319 -15.48 -5.00 -5.02
CA ASP A 319 -14.20 -4.30 -5.02
C ASP A 319 -13.06 -5.35 -4.98
N PRO A 320 -12.36 -5.60 -6.10
CA PRO A 320 -11.35 -6.65 -6.15
C PRO A 320 -10.18 -6.40 -5.19
N MET A 321 -9.90 -5.12 -4.89
CA MET A 321 -8.85 -4.76 -3.93
C MET A 321 -9.27 -5.12 -2.51
N ALA A 322 -10.55 -4.96 -2.15
CA ALA A 322 -11.04 -5.39 -0.84
C ALA A 322 -10.92 -6.92 -0.67
N ALA A 323 -11.30 -7.68 -1.70
CA ALA A 323 -11.15 -9.14 -1.69
C ALA A 323 -9.68 -9.55 -1.58
N HIS A 324 -8.79 -8.89 -2.33
CA HIS A 324 -7.35 -9.14 -2.25
C HIS A 324 -6.81 -8.86 -0.85
N PHE A 325 -7.13 -7.70 -0.25
CA PHE A 325 -6.65 -7.37 1.10
C PHE A 325 -7.18 -8.30 2.18
N ALA A 326 -8.45 -8.71 2.09
CA ALA A 326 -9.03 -9.68 3.01
C ALA A 326 -8.33 -11.04 2.91
N PHE A 327 -8.09 -11.54 1.69
CA PHE A 327 -7.32 -12.75 1.46
C PHE A 327 -5.91 -12.65 2.05
N SER A 328 -5.18 -11.58 1.71
CA SER A 328 -3.80 -11.38 2.12
C SER A 328 -3.67 -11.24 3.64
N ALA A 329 -4.61 -10.55 4.28
CA ALA A 329 -4.68 -10.45 5.74
C ALA A 329 -4.98 -11.80 6.41
N ALA A 330 -5.96 -12.55 5.90
CA ALA A 330 -6.25 -13.90 6.39
C ALA A 330 -5.01 -14.80 6.29
N ALA A 331 -4.33 -14.82 5.14
CA ALA A 331 -3.09 -15.59 4.94
C ALA A 331 -1.95 -15.12 5.87
N ALA A 332 -1.88 -13.84 6.20
CA ALA A 332 -0.90 -13.29 7.14
C ALA A 332 -1.11 -13.73 8.58
N MET A 333 -2.37 -13.78 9.01
CA MET A 333 -2.77 -14.04 10.39
C MET A 333 -3.22 -15.49 10.62
N ASN A 334 -3.16 -16.34 9.59
CA ASN A 334 -3.54 -17.75 9.65
C ASN A 334 -2.61 -18.58 10.53
N LYS A 335 -2.82 -18.49 11.85
CA LYS A 335 -2.17 -19.32 12.86
C LYS A 335 -2.96 -20.61 13.00
N ASP A 336 -2.24 -21.73 13.05
CA ASP A 336 -2.80 -23.06 13.28
C ASP A 336 -3.91 -23.47 12.28
N GLY A 337 -3.91 -22.87 11.08
CA GLY A 337 -4.85 -23.19 10.00
C GLY A 337 -6.27 -22.62 10.20
N TYR A 338 -6.48 -21.67 11.13
CA TYR A 338 -7.79 -21.11 11.43
C TYR A 338 -8.55 -20.58 10.20
N TYR A 339 -7.84 -20.03 9.22
CA TYR A 339 -8.42 -19.48 7.99
C TYR A 339 -8.26 -20.37 6.74
N ASP A 340 -7.81 -21.62 6.87
CA ASP A 340 -7.51 -22.48 5.71
C ASP A 340 -8.72 -22.65 4.78
N ASP A 341 -9.90 -22.84 5.34
CA ASP A 341 -11.13 -23.03 4.58
C ASP A 341 -11.56 -21.75 3.85
N LEU A 342 -11.38 -20.59 4.48
CA LEU A 342 -11.63 -19.28 3.88
C LEU A 342 -10.64 -19.03 2.74
N LEU A 343 -9.36 -19.34 2.92
CA LEU A 343 -8.34 -19.21 1.88
C LEU A 343 -8.65 -20.14 0.68
N LEU A 344 -9.14 -21.36 0.95
CA LEU A 344 -9.65 -22.25 -0.10
C LEU A 344 -10.87 -21.68 -0.83
N ASP A 345 -11.80 -21.05 -0.12
CA ASP A 345 -12.95 -20.36 -0.72
C ASP A 345 -12.51 -19.22 -1.64
N TYR A 346 -11.52 -18.42 -1.21
CA TYR A 346 -10.88 -17.39 -2.03
C TYR A 346 -10.26 -17.95 -3.31
N TRP A 347 -9.52 -19.05 -3.21
CA TRP A 347 -8.96 -19.72 -4.38
C TRP A 347 -10.05 -20.26 -5.32
N LYS A 348 -11.11 -20.86 -4.78
CA LYS A 348 -12.18 -21.46 -5.60
C LYS A 348 -12.97 -20.40 -6.37
N LYS A 349 -13.25 -19.26 -5.75
CA LYS A 349 -14.08 -18.17 -6.32
C LYS A 349 -13.25 -17.16 -7.11
N GLU A 350 -12.32 -16.49 -6.44
CA GLU A 350 -11.56 -15.36 -6.97
C GLU A 350 -10.18 -15.75 -7.47
N ARG A 351 -9.81 -17.01 -7.25
CA ARG A 351 -8.54 -17.54 -7.74
C ARG A 351 -7.30 -16.88 -7.12
N PHE A 352 -7.46 -16.30 -5.94
CA PHE A 352 -6.35 -15.77 -5.18
C PHE A 352 -5.56 -16.91 -4.55
N VAL A 353 -4.24 -16.84 -4.74
CA VAL A 353 -3.24 -17.69 -4.12
C VAL A 353 -1.94 -16.90 -4.14
N ASN A 354 -1.19 -16.96 -3.04
CA ASN A 354 0.17 -16.44 -2.96
C ASN A 354 1.09 -17.55 -2.45
N SER A 355 2.41 -17.36 -2.54
CA SER A 355 3.39 -18.38 -2.11
C SER A 355 3.14 -18.89 -0.69
N ARG A 356 2.75 -18.01 0.25
CA ARG A 356 2.48 -18.36 1.65
C ARG A 356 1.25 -19.25 1.81
N SER A 357 0.10 -18.80 1.32
CA SER A 357 -1.15 -19.55 1.38
C SER A 357 -1.03 -20.88 0.65
N PHE A 358 -0.32 -20.93 -0.50
CA PHE A 358 -0.02 -22.18 -1.18
C PHE A 358 0.76 -23.14 -0.28
N GLN A 359 1.84 -22.69 0.35
CA GLN A 359 2.62 -23.54 1.26
C GLN A 359 1.81 -24.01 2.48
N GLN A 360 0.91 -23.16 3.00
CA GLN A 360 0.02 -23.49 4.11
C GLN A 360 -1.01 -24.56 3.70
N LEU A 361 -1.74 -24.31 2.60
CA LEU A 361 -2.81 -25.19 2.13
C LEU A 361 -2.29 -26.49 1.53
N CYS A 362 -1.09 -26.48 0.95
CA CYS A 362 -0.53 -27.59 0.18
C CYS A 362 0.64 -28.29 0.89
N GLY A 363 0.61 -28.30 2.23
CA GLY A 363 1.50 -29.13 3.03
C GLY A 363 1.25 -30.64 2.86
N GLN A 364 0.11 -31.03 2.29
CA GLN A 364 -0.22 -32.41 1.94
C GLN A 364 -0.75 -32.50 0.50
N PRO A 365 -0.57 -33.66 -0.18
CA PRO A 365 -1.08 -33.86 -1.54
C PRO A 365 -2.62 -33.84 -1.60
N SER A 366 -3.19 -33.09 -2.54
CA SER A 366 -4.64 -33.05 -2.80
C SER A 366 -4.91 -32.60 -4.24
N ASP A 367 -6.09 -32.96 -4.76
CA ASP A 367 -6.54 -32.54 -6.09
C ASP A 367 -6.62 -31.00 -6.19
N GLU A 368 -7.07 -30.33 -5.12
CA GLU A 368 -7.07 -28.87 -5.05
C GLU A 368 -5.68 -28.26 -5.17
N CYS A 369 -4.69 -28.86 -4.50
CA CYS A 369 -3.32 -28.36 -4.52
C CYS A 369 -2.60 -28.63 -5.83
N GLU A 370 -2.86 -29.77 -6.46
CA GLU A 370 -2.40 -30.02 -7.83
C GLU A 370 -2.98 -28.98 -8.81
N ALA A 371 -4.28 -28.67 -8.69
CA ALA A 371 -4.94 -27.66 -9.50
C ALA A 371 -4.39 -26.24 -9.26
N MET A 372 -4.13 -25.88 -7.99
CA MET A 372 -3.45 -24.62 -7.64
C MET A 372 -2.06 -24.55 -8.27
N ALA A 373 -1.26 -25.61 -8.13
CA ALA A 373 0.12 -25.65 -8.58
C ALA A 373 0.24 -25.53 -10.11
N LYS A 374 -0.57 -26.28 -10.85
CA LYS A 374 -0.63 -26.19 -12.32
C LYS A 374 -0.91 -24.77 -12.79
N ARG A 375 -1.91 -24.14 -12.19
CA ARG A 375 -2.30 -22.79 -12.55
C ARG A 375 -1.26 -21.73 -12.14
N ALA A 376 -0.64 -21.87 -10.98
CA ALA A 376 0.46 -21.00 -10.57
C ALA A 376 1.58 -20.96 -11.63
N LEU A 377 1.91 -22.10 -12.23
CA LEU A 377 2.91 -22.18 -13.30
C LEU A 377 2.45 -21.51 -14.61
N GLU A 378 1.18 -21.64 -14.96
CA GLU A 378 0.60 -21.15 -16.22
C GLU A 378 0.31 -19.64 -16.22
N GLU A 379 -0.30 -19.13 -15.15
CA GLU A 379 -0.97 -17.82 -15.16
C GLU A 379 -0.34 -16.78 -14.23
N MET A 380 0.40 -17.18 -13.19
CA MET A 380 0.77 -16.25 -12.12
C MET A 380 2.07 -15.50 -12.38
N VAL A 381 2.19 -14.31 -11.79
CA VAL A 381 3.39 -13.45 -11.92
C VAL A 381 4.36 -13.63 -10.74
N GLU A 382 3.88 -14.09 -9.59
CA GLU A 382 4.70 -14.27 -8.38
C GLU A 382 5.77 -15.37 -8.57
N PRO A 383 7.08 -15.03 -8.60
CA PRO A 383 8.14 -16.01 -8.85
C PRO A 383 8.25 -17.06 -7.76
N GLU A 384 8.04 -16.67 -6.50
CA GLU A 384 8.10 -17.55 -5.34
C GLU A 384 7.00 -18.62 -5.38
N LEU A 385 5.79 -18.22 -5.78
CA LEU A 385 4.66 -19.13 -5.95
C LEU A 385 4.93 -20.12 -7.09
N LYS A 386 5.48 -19.67 -8.23
CA LYS A 386 5.90 -20.58 -9.32
C LYS A 386 6.93 -21.60 -8.85
N LEU A 387 7.93 -21.15 -8.10
CA LEU A 387 8.95 -22.03 -7.55
C LEU A 387 8.36 -23.04 -6.55
N ALA A 388 7.45 -22.61 -5.67
CA ALA A 388 6.76 -23.49 -4.73
C ALA A 388 5.89 -24.53 -5.46
N ALA A 389 5.09 -24.08 -6.43
CA ALA A 389 4.23 -24.94 -7.25
C ALA A 389 5.02 -25.96 -8.07
N GLY A 390 6.14 -25.55 -8.68
CA GLY A 390 7.02 -26.44 -9.43
C GLY A 390 7.63 -27.55 -8.56
N ARG A 391 8.11 -27.19 -7.36
CA ARG A 391 8.60 -28.17 -6.38
C ARG A 391 7.51 -29.14 -5.97
N TYR A 392 6.34 -28.63 -5.60
CA TYR A 392 5.18 -29.44 -5.22
C TYR A 392 4.83 -30.49 -6.29
N LEU A 393 4.74 -30.09 -7.56
CA LEU A 393 4.44 -31.04 -8.65
C LEU A 393 5.55 -32.06 -8.87
N SER A 394 6.81 -31.69 -8.71
CA SER A 394 7.95 -32.61 -8.88
C SER A 394 8.06 -33.66 -7.78
N GLU A 395 7.57 -33.35 -6.57
CA GLU A 395 7.65 -34.24 -5.41
C GLU A 395 6.46 -35.22 -5.32
N ASN A 396 5.38 -34.94 -6.06
CA ASN A 396 4.11 -35.68 -5.98
C ASN A 396 3.68 -36.36 -7.29
N GLN A 397 4.59 -36.42 -8.28
CA GLN A 397 4.50 -37.25 -9.50
C GLN A 397 5.34 -38.51 -9.33
#